data_AF-A0AAU8S0R6-F1
#
_entry.id   AF-A0AAU8S0R6-F1
#
_cell.length_a   1.000
_cell.length_b   1.000
_cell.length_c   1.000
_cell.angle_alpha   90.00
_cell.angle_beta   90.00
_cell.angle_gamma   90.00
#
_symmetry.space_group_name_H-M   'P 1'
#
loop_
_entity.id
_entity.type
_entity.pdbx_description
1 polymer ?
#
loop_
_entity_poly.entity_id
_entity_poly.type
_entity_poly.pdbx_seq_one_letter_code
_entity_poly.pdbx_strand_id
1 'polypeptide(L)' 'MHTLTATDLEVVYDVLADALDQATPAKAELFLTKLALLSAHALGDAQAFTELAQCALQDL' A
#
# COMPACT_ATOMS: atom_id res chain seq x y z
N MET A 1 -10.43 9.57 -13.99
CA MET A 1 -9.73 8.99 -12.83
C MET A 1 -10.80 8.57 -11.83
N HIS A 2 -10.83 7.30 -11.43
CA HIS A 2 -11.72 6.85 -10.35
C HIS A 2 -10.98 7.09 -9.03
N THR A 3 -11.49 8.01 -8.22
CA THR A 3 -11.00 8.23 -6.86
C THR A 3 -11.69 7.24 -5.95
N LEU A 4 -10.94 6.53 -5.10
CA LEU A 4 -11.50 5.64 -4.09
C LEU A 4 -12.36 6.45 -3.11
N THR A 5 -13.51 5.91 -2.75
CA THR A 5 -14.32 6.46 -1.65
C THR A 5 -13.71 6.08 -0.30
N ALA A 6 -14.16 6.71 0.78
CA ALA A 6 -13.75 6.31 2.13
C ALA A 6 -14.05 4.83 2.41
N THR A 7 -15.21 4.33 1.98
CA THR A 7 -15.59 2.92 2.11
C THR A 7 -14.67 2.00 1.32
N ASP A 8 -14.23 2.40 0.12
CA ASP A 8 -13.27 1.60 -0.63
C ASP A 8 -11.91 1.54 0.08
N LEU A 9 -11.50 2.63 0.73
CA LEU A 9 -10.27 2.68 1.52
C LEU A 9 -10.35 1.80 2.78
N GLU A 10 -11.50 1.76 3.45
CA GLU A 10 -11.76 0.85 4.57
C GLU A 10 -11.60 -0.61 4.15
N VAL A 11 -12.19 -1.01 3.01
CA VAL A 11 -12.06 -2.37 2.47
C VAL A 11 -10.60 -2.70 2.14
N VAL A 12 -9.86 -1.76 1.55
CA VAL A 12 -8.43 -1.95 1.26
C VAL A 12 -7.63 -2.10 2.55
N TYR A 13 -7.94 -1.30 3.58
CA TYR A 13 -7.29 -1.40 4.89
C TYR A 13 -7.53 -2.76 5.55
N ASP A 14 -8.77 -3.26 5.55
CA ASP A 14 -9.11 -4.57 6.12
C ASP A 14 -8.33 -5.69 5.41
N VAL A 15 -8.24 -5.64 4.07
CA VAL A 15 -7.43 -6.60 3.29
C VAL A 15 -5.95 -6.54 3.66
N LEU A 16 -5.40 -5.35 3.91
CA LEU A 16 -4.02 -5.18 4.35
C LEU A 16 -3.80 -5.77 5.75
N ALA A 17 -4.73 -5.52 6.67
CA ALA A 17 -4.67 -6.05 8.04
C ALA A 17 -4.68 -7.59 8.03
N ASP A 18 -5.63 -8.20 7.31
CA ASP A 18 -5.72 -9.65 7.16
C ASP A 18 -4.47 -10.26 6.52
N ALA A 19 -3.87 -9.56 5.54
CA ALA A 19 -2.64 -10.02 4.89
C ALA A 19 -1.41 -9.91 5.81
N LEU A 20 -1.36 -8.89 6.66
CA LEU A 20 -0.32 -8.72 7.67
C LEU A 20 -0.43 -9.78 8.78
N ASP A 21 -1.64 -10.12 9.22
CA ASP A 21 -1.88 -11.19 10.19
C ASP A 21 -1.44 -12.57 9.67
N GLN A 22 -1.59 -12.79 8.36
CA GLN A 22 -1.09 -14.00 7.69
C GLN A 22 0.42 -13.98 7.48
N ALA A 23 1.04 -12.81 7.39
CA ALA A 23 2.48 -12.67 7.29
C ALA A 23 3.12 -12.91 8.67
N THR A 24 4.15 -13.77 8.74
CA THR A 24 4.95 -13.85 9.96
C THR A 24 5.55 -12.48 10.29
N PRO A 25 5.71 -12.09 11.56
CA PRO A 25 6.25 -10.77 11.94
C PRO A 25 7.57 -10.42 11.24
N ALA A 26 8.47 -11.41 11.10
CA ALA A 26 9.75 -11.26 10.40
C ALA A 26 9.65 -11.00 8.88
N LYS A 27 8.45 -11.14 8.30
CA LYS A 27 8.16 -10.95 6.87
C LYS A 27 7.19 -9.81 6.59
N ALA A 28 6.66 -9.14 7.62
CA ALA A 28 5.70 -8.05 7.44
C ALA A 28 6.32 -6.91 6.59
N GLU A 29 7.54 -6.47 6.92
CA GLU A 29 8.25 -5.44 6.14
C GLU A 29 8.51 -5.89 4.69
N LEU A 30 8.89 -7.16 4.49
CA LEU A 30 9.12 -7.71 3.16
C LEU A 30 7.82 -7.79 2.34
N PHE A 31 6.70 -8.14 2.98
CA PHE A 31 5.37 -8.14 2.38
C PHE A 31 4.97 -6.73 1.94
N LEU A 32 5.07 -5.74 2.83
CA LEU A 32 4.73 -4.35 2.54
C LEU A 32 5.60 -3.80 1.41
N THR A 33 6.90 -4.08 1.41
CA THR A 33 7.82 -3.69 0.33
C THR A 33 7.40 -4.32 -1.00
N LYS A 34 7.06 -5.61 -1.01
CA LYS A 34 6.62 -6.30 -2.23
C LYS A 34 5.29 -5.75 -2.74
N LEU A 35 4.34 -5.51 -1.85
CA LEU A 35 3.04 -4.95 -2.20
C LEU A 35 3.20 -3.54 -2.80
N ALA A 36 4.02 -2.71 -2.19
CA ALA A 36 4.35 -1.37 -2.67
C ALA A 36 4.93 -1.40 -4.10
N LEU A 37 5.87 -2.31 -4.37
CA LEU A 37 6.43 -2.52 -5.72
C LEU A 37 5.39 -2.99 -6.74
N LEU A 38 4.49 -3.90 -6.35
CA LEU A 38 3.39 -4.35 -7.21
C LEU A 38 2.41 -3.22 -7.53
N SER A 39 2.08 -2.38 -6.54
CA SER A 39 1.25 -1.19 -6.72
C SER A 39 1.92 -0.16 -7.64
N ALA A 40 3.22 0.08 -7.49
CA ALA A 40 3.97 0.96 -8.39
C ALA A 40 3.95 0.44 -9.84
N HIS A 41 4.11 -0.88 -10.02
CA HIS A 41 4.01 -1.51 -11.34
C HIS A 41 2.60 -1.39 -11.94
N ALA A 42 1.55 -1.61 -11.13
CA ALA A 42 0.16 -1.48 -11.56
C ALA A 42 -0.23 -0.04 -11.88
N LEU A 43 0.32 0.93 -11.14
CA LEU A 43 0.16 2.37 -11.40
C LEU A 43 0.82 2.77 -12.72
N GLY A 44 1.92 2.12 -13.09
CA GLY A 44 2.67 2.40 -14.32
C GLY A 44 3.43 3.73 -14.30
N ASP A 45 3.49 4.39 -13.13
CA ASP A 45 4.14 5.69 -12.93
C ASP A 45 4.99 5.67 -11.66
N ALA A 46 6.30 5.62 -11.85
CA ALA A 46 7.27 5.60 -10.76
C ALA A 46 7.36 6.95 -10.02
N GLN A 47 7.10 8.07 -10.70
CA GLN A 47 7.14 9.39 -10.07
C GLN A 47 5.95 9.56 -9.14
N ALA A 48 4.74 9.25 -9.61
CA ALA A 48 3.53 9.30 -8.79
C ALA A 48 3.64 8.39 -7.55
N PHE A 49 4.19 7.18 -7.71
CA PHE A 49 4.45 6.30 -6.57
C PHE A 49 5.48 6.90 -5.58
N THR A 50 6.55 7.52 -6.08
CA THR A 50 7.57 8.17 -5.22
C THR A 50 6.99 9.33 -4.42
N GLU A 51 6.12 10.13 -5.03
CA GLU A 51 5.40 11.23 -4.37
C GLU A 51 4.48 10.69 -3.26
N LEU A 52 3.71 9.63 -3.54
CA LEU A 52 2.87 8.96 -2.52
C LEU A 52 3.70 8.43 -1.34
N ALA A 53 4.86 7.81 -1.61
CA ALA A 53 5.74 7.32 -0.55
C ALA A 53 6.29 8.46 0.34
N GLN A 54 6.61 9.61 -0.26
CA GLN A 54 7.04 10.78 0.49
C GLN A 54 5.91 11.38 1.33
N CYS A 55 4.69 11.45 0.78
CA CYS A 55 3.51 11.87 1.54
C CYS A 55 3.25 10.96 2.75
N ALA A 56 3.34 9.64 2.56
CA ALA A 56 3.16 8.68 3.65
C ALA A 56 4.20 8.87 4.77
N LEU A 57 5.46 9.20 4.43
CA LEU A 57 6.50 9.47 5.43
C LEU A 57 6.28 10.76 6.23
N GLN A 58 5.53 11.73 5.68
CA GLN A 58 5.24 12.99 6.36
C GLN A 58 4.08 12.89 7.35
N ASP A 59 3.22 11.89 7.19
CA ASP A 59 1.96 11.70 7.94
C ASP A 59 1.94 10.35 8.70
N LEU A 60 3.13 9.89 9.13
CA LEU A 60 3.37 8.58 9.73
C LEU A 60 3.18 8.57 11.26
#